data_AF-A0A4T0VE39-F1
#
_entry.id   AF-A0A4T0VE39-F1
#
_cell.length_a   1.000
_cell.length_b   1.000
_cell.length_c   1.000
_cell.angle_alpha   90.00
_cell.angle_beta   90.00
_cell.angle_gamma   90.00
#
_symmetry.space_group_name_H-M   'P 1'
#
loop_
_entity.id
_entity.type
_entity.pdbx_description
1 polymer ?
#
loop_
_entity_poly.entity_id
_entity_poly.type
_entity_poly.pdbx_seq_one_letter_code
_entity_poly.pdbx_strand_id
1 'polypeptide(L)'
;MILTKTVDRTLDIWSFGCLIFELITGQPLFCIPGSDFEDDEHLLSLTAVLGALPENLFQHWKTASLYFTPDRELFNCQLGGPGEGEEPLMLEQTSMEELFDRADPDISEKEAGAVKELIRRILRYNPAERPSPAELLRDPWFCKIDVETGLFL
;
A
#
# COMPACT_ATOMS: atom_id res chain seq x y z
N MET A 1 5.86 -10.78 -5.89
CA MET A 1 4.62 -9.99 -5.65
C MET A 1 3.48 -10.68 -6.39
N ILE A 2 2.25 -10.65 -5.88
CA ILE A 2 1.10 -11.51 -6.24
C ILE A 2 0.99 -11.84 -7.74
N LEU A 3 1.14 -10.83 -8.61
CA LEU A 3 1.08 -11.00 -10.07
C LEU A 3 2.33 -11.61 -10.72
N THR A 4 3.53 -11.37 -10.20
CA THR A 4 4.79 -11.83 -10.79
C THR A 4 5.26 -13.16 -10.20
N LYS A 5 4.72 -13.58 -9.04
CA LYS A 5 5.15 -14.74 -8.23
C LYS A 5 6.66 -14.78 -7.91
N THR A 6 7.38 -13.68 -8.14
CA THR A 6 8.78 -13.53 -7.77
C THR A 6 8.90 -13.30 -6.27
N VAL A 7 9.78 -14.07 -5.63
CA VAL A 7 10.12 -13.94 -4.21
C VAL A 7 11.56 -13.44 -4.13
N ASP A 8 11.75 -12.27 -3.52
CA ASP A 8 13.06 -11.68 -3.26
C ASP A 8 13.03 -10.87 -1.97
N ARG A 9 14.21 -10.38 -1.55
CA ARG A 9 14.40 -9.64 -0.28
C ARG A 9 13.65 -8.31 -0.22
N THR A 10 13.19 -7.78 -1.36
CA THR A 10 12.42 -6.53 -1.39
C THR A 10 10.99 -6.72 -0.89
N LEU A 11 10.53 -7.98 -0.76
CA LEU A 11 9.27 -8.29 -0.09
C LEU A 11 9.33 -7.96 1.41
N ASP A 12 10.47 -8.21 2.06
CA ASP A 12 10.64 -7.81 3.46
C ASP A 12 10.58 -6.29 3.63
N ILE A 13 11.13 -5.55 2.65
CA ILE A 13 11.02 -4.08 2.60
C ILE A 13 9.56 -3.65 2.46
N TRP A 14 8.79 -4.28 1.57
CA TRP A 14 7.35 -4.01 1.45
C TRP A 14 6.60 -4.23 2.76
N SER A 15 6.79 -5.40 3.38
CA SER A 15 6.18 -5.75 4.66
C SER A 15 6.56 -4.77 5.76
N PHE A 16 7.81 -4.27 5.75
CA PHE A 16 8.26 -3.23 6.67
C PHE A 16 7.51 -1.90 6.48
N GLY A 17 7.20 -1.50 5.23
CA GLY A 17 6.38 -0.32 4.96
C GLY A 17 4.96 -0.43 5.50
N CYS A 18 4.32 -1.60 5.31
CA CYS A 18 3.03 -1.89 5.92
C CYS A 18 3.09 -1.84 7.45
N LEU A 19 4.16 -2.38 8.04
CA LEU A 19 4.35 -2.39 9.48
C LEU A 19 4.57 -0.98 10.06
N ILE A 20 5.35 -0.12 9.40
CA ILE A 20 5.51 1.28 9.81
C ILE A 20 4.16 1.97 9.86
N PHE A 21 3.35 1.81 8.80
CA PHE A 21 2.00 2.37 8.78
C PHE A 21 1.19 1.87 9.99
N GLU A 22 1.11 0.55 10.18
CA GLU A 22 0.30 -0.07 11.23
C GLU A 22 0.74 0.32 12.64
N LEU A 23 2.05 0.41 12.90
CA LEU A 23 2.58 0.81 14.19
C LEU A 23 2.22 2.26 14.56
N ILE A 24 2.11 3.14 13.57
CA ILE A 24 1.83 4.57 13.81
C ILE A 24 0.34 4.84 13.87
N THR A 25 -0.44 4.25 12.96
CA THR A 25 -1.89 4.47 12.86
C THR A 25 -2.69 3.55 13.77
N GLY A 26 -2.07 2.47 14.27
CA GLY A 26 -2.75 1.42 15.03
C GLY A 26 -3.69 0.57 14.18
N GLN A 27 -3.67 0.70 12.85
CA GLN A 27 -4.55 -0.01 11.92
C GLN A 27 -3.73 -0.60 10.75
N PRO A 28 -4.02 -1.83 10.31
CA PRO A 28 -3.33 -2.41 9.15
C PRO A 28 -3.59 -1.60 7.88
N LEU A 29 -2.55 -1.41 7.06
CA LEU A 29 -2.67 -0.70 5.78
C LEU A 29 -3.51 -1.48 4.75
N PHE A 30 -3.38 -2.80 4.78
CA PHE A 30 -4.10 -3.71 3.89
C PHE A 30 -4.80 -4.77 4.75
N CYS A 31 -6.12 -4.81 4.68
CA CYS A 31 -6.96 -5.86 5.28
C CYS A 31 -7.51 -6.73 4.18
N ILE A 32 -6.97 -7.94 4.04
CA ILE A 32 -7.38 -8.84 2.96
C ILE A 32 -7.84 -10.15 3.59
N PRO A 33 -9.15 -10.25 3.91
CA PRO A 33 -9.72 -11.48 4.42
C PRO A 33 -9.59 -12.54 3.34
N GLY A 34 -9.04 -13.72 3.66
CA GLY A 34 -8.90 -14.79 2.69
C GLY A 34 -10.25 -15.11 2.04
N SER A 35 -10.33 -14.93 0.72
CA SER A 35 -11.51 -15.16 -0.10
C SER A 35 -11.16 -16.03 -1.31
N ASP A 36 -12.18 -16.57 -2.01
CA ASP A 36 -11.96 -17.31 -3.27
C ASP A 36 -11.40 -16.41 -4.39
N PHE A 37 -11.39 -15.08 -4.19
CA PHE A 37 -10.91 -14.05 -5.09
C PHE A 37 -9.70 -13.29 -4.54
N GLU A 38 -8.87 -13.96 -3.73
CA GLU A 38 -7.73 -13.36 -3.02
C GLU A 38 -6.88 -12.45 -3.94
N ASP A 39 -6.46 -12.93 -5.11
CA ASP A 39 -5.66 -12.13 -6.05
C ASP A 39 -6.37 -10.81 -6.47
N ASP A 40 -7.67 -10.85 -6.77
CA ASP A 40 -8.45 -9.69 -7.20
C ASP A 40 -8.64 -8.70 -6.06
N GLU A 41 -8.96 -9.21 -4.87
CA GLU A 41 -9.15 -8.41 -3.66
C GLU A 41 -7.86 -7.69 -3.28
N HIS A 42 -6.72 -8.40 -3.33
CA HIS A 42 -5.41 -7.82 -3.15
C HIS A 42 -5.14 -6.69 -4.14
N LEU A 43 -5.40 -6.90 -5.43
CA LEU A 43 -5.09 -5.90 -6.45
C LEU A 43 -6.00 -4.68 -6.40
N LEU A 44 -7.29 -4.86 -6.13
CA LEU A 44 -8.22 -3.76 -5.87
C LEU A 44 -7.78 -2.93 -4.66
N SER A 45 -7.43 -3.60 -3.56
CA SER A 45 -6.94 -2.94 -2.35
C SER A 45 -5.65 -2.15 -2.61
N LEU A 46 -4.71 -2.73 -3.34
CA LEU A 46 -3.49 -2.03 -3.77
C LEU A 46 -3.81 -0.80 -4.64
N THR A 47 -4.75 -0.92 -5.58
CA THR A 47 -5.11 0.22 -6.44
C THR A 47 -5.79 1.36 -5.69
N ALA A 48 -6.61 1.03 -4.69
CA ALA A 48 -7.29 2.02 -3.85
C ALA A 48 -6.28 2.82 -3.03
N VAL A 49 -5.35 2.11 -2.38
CA VAL A 49 -4.41 2.69 -1.40
C VAL A 49 -3.22 3.36 -2.08
N LEU A 50 -2.67 2.75 -3.13
CA LEU A 50 -1.41 3.20 -3.76
C LEU A 50 -1.63 3.86 -5.13
N GLY A 51 -2.84 3.79 -5.69
CA GLY A 51 -3.16 4.31 -7.02
C GLY A 51 -3.00 3.28 -8.13
N ALA A 52 -3.07 3.74 -9.38
CA ALA A 52 -3.12 2.84 -10.54
C ALA A 52 -1.91 1.88 -10.63
N LEU A 53 -2.20 0.62 -10.94
CA LEU A 53 -1.17 -0.36 -11.22
C LEU A 53 -0.38 0.02 -12.49
N PRO A 54 0.95 -0.09 -12.47
CA PRO A 54 1.78 0.03 -13.68
C PRO A 54 1.33 -0.94 -14.77
N GLU A 55 1.46 -0.52 -16.04
CA GLU A 55 1.15 -1.30 -17.24
C GLU A 55 1.63 -2.75 -17.15
N ASN A 56 2.91 -2.92 -16.78
CA ASN A 56 3.55 -4.21 -16.77
C ASN A 56 2.93 -5.18 -15.75
N LEU A 57 2.28 -4.67 -14.70
CA LEU A 57 1.55 -5.47 -13.72
C LEU A 57 0.11 -5.66 -14.15
N PHE A 58 -0.56 -4.58 -14.59
CA PHE A 58 -1.95 -4.60 -15.00
C PHE A 58 -2.23 -5.66 -16.07
N GLN A 59 -1.35 -5.80 -17.07
CA GLN A 59 -1.49 -6.84 -18.12
C GLN A 59 -1.47 -8.29 -17.62
N HIS A 60 -0.93 -8.54 -16.41
CA HIS A 60 -0.89 -9.88 -15.81
C HIS A 60 -2.16 -10.19 -15.00
N TRP A 61 -3.00 -9.19 -14.75
CA TRP A 61 -4.27 -9.34 -14.03
C TRP A 61 -5.36 -9.84 -14.98
N LYS A 62 -5.53 -11.16 -15.02
CA LYS A 62 -6.41 -11.87 -15.98
C LYS A 62 -7.88 -11.44 -15.93
N THR A 63 -8.32 -11.02 -14.75
CA THR A 63 -9.69 -10.69 -14.39
C THR A 63 -9.92 -9.17 -14.27
N ALA A 64 -8.93 -8.33 -14.61
CA ALA A 64 -9.03 -6.88 -14.50
C ALA A 64 -10.24 -6.28 -15.22
N SER A 65 -10.71 -6.89 -16.32
CA SER A 65 -11.89 -6.45 -17.08
C SER A 65 -13.20 -6.55 -16.29
N LEU A 66 -13.24 -7.27 -15.16
CA LEU A 66 -14.40 -7.31 -14.26
C LEU A 66 -14.53 -6.02 -13.42
N TYR A 67 -13.47 -5.21 -13.37
CA TYR A 67 -13.34 -4.08 -12.45
C TYR A 67 -13.00 -2.77 -13.18
N PHE A 68 -12.24 -2.85 -14.27
CA PHE A 68 -11.72 -1.70 -15.01
C PHE A 68 -12.21 -1.67 -16.46
N THR A 69 -12.51 -0.46 -16.94
CA THR A 69 -12.77 -0.21 -18.36
C THR A 69 -11.50 -0.39 -19.19
N PRO A 70 -11.59 -0.49 -20.53
CA PRO A 70 -10.41 -0.49 -21.40
C PRO A 70 -9.49 0.71 -21.20
N ASP A 71 -10.05 1.86 -20.79
CA ASP A 71 -9.33 3.10 -20.48
C ASP A 71 -8.73 3.12 -19.06
N ARG A 72 -8.83 2.00 -18.32
CA ARG A 72 -8.34 1.81 -16.93
C ARG A 72 -9.07 2.62 -15.87
N GLU A 73 -10.31 2.97 -16.14
CA GLU A 73 -11.18 3.57 -15.14
C GLU A 73 -11.84 2.46 -14.33
N LEU A 74 -11.75 2.55 -13.01
CA LEU A 74 -12.44 1.64 -12.10
C LEU A 74 -13.95 1.89 -12.22
N PHE A 75 -14.70 0.85 -12.60
CA PHE A 75 -16.16 0.92 -12.71
C PHE A 75 -16.88 -0.05 -11.77
N ASN A 76 -16.15 -0.99 -11.17
CA ASN A 76 -16.71 -1.98 -10.23
C ASN A 76 -15.64 -2.45 -9.23
N CYS A 77 -16.05 -2.67 -7.98
CA CYS A 77 -15.25 -3.26 -6.90
C CYS A 77 -15.83 -4.57 -6.37
N GLN A 78 -16.98 -5.05 -6.89
CA GLN A 78 -17.57 -6.33 -6.49
C GLN A 78 -16.70 -7.49 -6.96
N LEU A 79 -16.15 -8.27 -6.03
CA LEU A 79 -15.37 -9.47 -6.32
C LEU A 79 -16.19 -10.47 -7.17
N GLY A 80 -15.58 -11.00 -8.23
CA GLY A 80 -16.27 -11.83 -9.21
C GLY A 80 -17.05 -11.06 -10.28
N GLY A 81 -17.08 -9.72 -10.21
CA GLY A 81 -17.85 -8.87 -11.11
C GLY A 81 -19.30 -8.64 -10.66
N PRO A 82 -20.01 -7.68 -11.28
CA PRO A 82 -21.43 -7.48 -11.02
C PRO A 82 -22.24 -8.66 -11.58
N GLY A 83 -23.30 -9.07 -10.88
CA GLY A 83 -24.24 -10.07 -11.39
C GLY A 83 -24.99 -9.59 -12.64
N GLU A 84 -25.61 -10.51 -13.38
CA GLU A 84 -26.40 -10.14 -14.56
C GLU A 84 -27.56 -9.21 -14.17
N GLY A 85 -27.53 -7.98 -14.69
CA GLY A 85 -28.54 -6.96 -14.42
C GLY A 85 -28.39 -6.25 -13.07
N GLU A 86 -27.31 -6.50 -12.32
CA GLU A 86 -26.98 -5.76 -11.11
C GLU A 86 -26.20 -4.47 -11.45
N GLU A 87 -26.42 -3.44 -10.65
CA GLU A 87 -25.63 -2.21 -10.73
C GLU A 87 -24.21 -2.46 -10.18
N PRO A 88 -23.16 -1.93 -10.84
CA PRO A 88 -21.79 -2.04 -10.34
C PRO A 88 -21.62 -1.46 -8.93
N LEU A 89 -20.87 -2.15 -8.09
CA LEU A 89 -20.53 -1.65 -6.76
C LEU A 89 -19.32 -0.72 -6.86
N MET A 90 -19.47 0.52 -6.41
CA MET A 90 -18.36 1.46 -6.25
C MET A 90 -18.13 1.78 -4.78
N LEU A 91 -16.91 1.58 -4.32
CA LEU A 91 -16.46 1.97 -2.98
C LEU A 91 -15.54 3.17 -3.07
N GLU A 92 -15.58 4.02 -2.04
CA GLU A 92 -14.68 5.15 -1.90
C GLU A 92 -13.23 4.66 -1.91
N GLN A 93 -12.44 5.14 -2.86
CA GLN A 93 -11.01 4.86 -2.93
C GLN A 93 -10.30 5.83 -1.98
N THR A 94 -9.72 5.31 -0.90
CA THR A 94 -8.96 6.12 0.06
C THR A 94 -7.48 5.81 -0.10
N SER A 95 -6.69 6.84 -0.37
CA SER A 95 -5.24 6.71 -0.51
C SER A 95 -4.55 6.36 0.82
N MET A 96 -3.31 5.87 0.75
CA MET A 96 -2.47 5.64 1.94
C MET A 96 -2.35 6.90 2.80
N GLU A 97 -2.15 8.05 2.17
CA GLU A 97 -1.98 9.32 2.87
C GLU A 97 -3.26 9.76 3.57
N GLU A 98 -4.43 9.60 2.94
CA GLU A 98 -5.73 9.91 3.55
C GLU A 98 -6.09 8.93 4.67
N LEU A 99 -5.79 7.63 4.51
CA LEU A 99 -5.95 6.64 5.59
C LEU A 99 -5.09 7.00 6.80
N PHE A 100 -3.85 7.44 6.55
CA PHE A 100 -2.94 7.89 7.59
C PHE A 100 -3.51 9.12 8.33
N ASP A 101 -4.00 10.12 7.59
CA ASP A 101 -4.54 11.35 8.17
C ASP A 101 -5.86 11.10 8.92
N ARG A 102 -6.71 10.19 8.44
CA ARG A 102 -7.95 9.78 9.12
C ARG A 102 -7.70 9.03 10.43
N ALA A 103 -6.57 8.34 10.56
CA ALA A 103 -6.20 7.65 11.79
C ALA A 103 -5.79 8.61 12.92
N ASP A 104 -5.52 9.88 12.59
CA ASP A 104 -5.16 10.95 13.53
C ASP A 104 -4.06 10.52 14.53
N PRO A 105 -2.88 10.07 14.04
CA PRO A 105 -1.83 9.57 14.91
C PRO A 105 -1.22 10.71 15.76
N ASP A 106 -0.81 10.38 16.98
CA ASP A 106 -0.18 11.32 17.93
C ASP A 106 1.28 11.64 17.54
N ILE A 107 1.45 12.32 16.40
CA ILE A 107 2.73 12.80 15.88
C ILE A 107 2.54 14.18 15.23
N SER A 108 3.62 14.95 15.12
CA SER A 108 3.55 16.26 14.47
C SER A 108 3.25 16.15 12.96
N GLU A 109 2.58 17.15 12.37
CA GLU A 109 2.33 17.19 10.91
C GLU A 109 3.61 17.05 10.07
N LYS A 110 4.72 17.62 10.56
CA LYS A 110 6.03 17.52 9.91
C LYS A 110 6.55 16.09 9.90
N GLU A 111 6.35 15.37 11.00
CA GLU A 111 6.74 13.97 11.11
C GLU A 111 5.83 13.08 10.26
N ALA A 112 4.51 13.30 10.33
CA ALA A 112 3.53 12.62 9.48
C ALA A 112 3.89 12.75 7.98
N GLY A 113 4.25 13.95 7.52
CA GLY A 113 4.72 14.17 6.15
C GLY A 113 5.97 13.34 5.82
N ALA A 114 6.96 13.30 6.72
CA ALA A 114 8.19 12.53 6.49
C ALA A 114 7.93 11.01 6.45
N VAL A 115 7.08 10.50 7.33
CA VAL A 115 6.67 9.09 7.38
C VAL A 115 5.91 8.68 6.13
N LYS A 116 4.92 9.49 5.70
CA LYS A 116 4.13 9.21 4.49
C LYS A 116 5.05 9.10 3.25
N GLU A 117 5.99 10.02 3.09
CA GLU A 117 6.99 9.97 2.00
C GLU A 117 7.91 8.75 2.07
N LEU A 118 8.27 8.31 3.28
CA LEU A 118 9.03 7.09 3.49
C LEU A 118 8.24 5.84 3.10
N ILE A 119 7.02 5.68 3.63
CA ILE A 119 6.12 4.57 3.30
C ILE A 119 5.89 4.52 1.78
N ARG A 120 5.68 5.67 1.13
CA ARG A 120 5.44 5.76 -0.32
C ARG A 120 6.62 5.26 -1.16
N ARG A 121 7.86 5.52 -0.73
CA ARG A 121 9.06 4.96 -1.40
C ARG A 121 9.21 3.47 -1.15
N ILE A 122 8.89 3.00 0.05
CA ILE A 122 8.93 1.57 0.40
C ILE A 122 7.91 0.77 -0.43
N LEU A 123 6.70 1.29 -0.57
CA LEU A 123 5.57 0.63 -1.24
C LEU A 123 5.53 0.89 -2.76
N ARG A 124 6.67 1.17 -3.40
CA ARG A 124 6.75 1.22 -4.86
C ARG A 124 6.44 -0.16 -5.45
N TYR A 125 5.59 -0.18 -6.48
CA TYR A 125 5.22 -1.42 -7.16
C TYR A 125 6.42 -2.16 -7.74
N ASN A 126 7.36 -1.43 -8.35
CA ASN A 126 8.60 -1.99 -8.87
C ASN A 126 9.58 -2.30 -7.71
N PRO A 127 9.94 -3.58 -7.47
CA PRO A 127 10.92 -3.97 -6.46
C PRO A 127 12.24 -3.22 -6.53
N ALA A 128 12.72 -2.92 -7.74
CA ALA A 128 14.00 -2.27 -7.97
C ALA A 128 14.00 -0.78 -7.60
N GLU A 129 12.82 -0.16 -7.44
CA GLU A 129 12.67 1.23 -7.01
C GLU A 129 12.56 1.38 -5.49
N ARG A 130 12.48 0.25 -4.77
CA ARG A 130 12.40 0.26 -3.30
C ARG A 130 13.79 0.51 -2.70
N PRO A 131 13.87 1.28 -1.61
CA PRO A 131 15.13 1.50 -0.91
C PRO A 131 15.63 0.19 -0.28
N SER A 132 16.94 0.02 -0.28
CA SER A 132 17.60 -1.04 0.49
C SER A 132 17.55 -0.74 2.00
N PRO A 133 17.75 -1.75 2.88
CA PRO A 133 17.85 -1.51 4.32
C PRO A 133 18.89 -0.45 4.71
N ALA A 134 20.04 -0.44 4.00
CA ALA A 134 21.12 0.51 4.28
C ALA A 134 20.74 1.95 3.90
N GLU A 135 19.89 2.14 2.89
CA GLU A 135 19.36 3.46 2.53
C GLU A 135 18.27 3.89 3.49
N LEU A 136 17.38 2.97 3.90
CA LEU A 136 16.36 3.23 4.90
C LEU A 136 16.95 3.72 6.22
N LEU A 137 18.03 3.10 6.70
CA LEU A 137 18.69 3.52 7.94
C LEU A 137 19.28 4.95 7.87
N ARG A 138 19.47 5.50 6.67
CA ARG A 138 19.95 6.87 6.46
C ARG A 138 18.82 7.86 6.21
N ASP A 139 17.57 7.39 6.26
CA ASP A 139 16.43 8.24 5.99
C ASP A 139 16.32 9.36 7.04
N PRO A 140 16.00 10.60 6.62
CA PRO A 140 15.85 11.71 7.57
C PRO A 140 14.83 11.47 8.68
N TRP A 141 13.85 10.57 8.49
CA TRP A 141 12.94 10.21 9.57
C TRP A 141 13.66 9.43 10.68
N PHE A 142 14.45 8.40 10.34
CA PHE A 142 15.21 7.62 11.32
C PHE A 142 16.38 8.40 11.94
N CYS A 143 17.07 9.23 11.15
CA CYS A 143 18.24 9.97 11.65
C CYS A 143 17.89 11.16 12.57
N LYS A 144 16.60 11.52 12.68
CA LYS A 144 16.11 12.57 13.59
C LYS A 144 15.69 12.05 14.95
N ILE A 145 15.81 10.75 15.19
CA ILE A 145 15.66 10.21 16.53
C ILE A 145 16.88 10.69 17.31
N ASP A 146 16.73 11.84 17.98
CA ASP A 146 17.58 12.16 19.12
C ASP A 146 17.33 11.04 20.11
N VAL A 147 18.22 10.06 20.11
CA VAL A 147 18.35 9.17 21.26
C VAL A 147 18.74 10.13 22.37
N GLU A 148 17.78 10.51 23.22
CA GLU A 148 18.11 10.99 24.54
C GLU A 148 19.02 9.89 25.11
N THR A 149 20.33 10.13 25.04
CA THR A 149 21.31 9.32 25.73
C THR A 149 20.90 9.41 27.18
N GLY A 150 20.17 8.39 27.62
CA GLY A 150 19.80 8.16 29.01
C GLY A 150 21.08 7.99 29.80
N LEU A 151 21.72 9.11 30.11
CA LEU A 151 22.64 9.28 31.22
C LEU A 151 21.79 9.22 32.48
N PHE A 152 21.34 8.01 32.83
CA PHE A 152 21.13 7.67 34.23
C PHE A 152 22.51 7.22 34.75
N LEU A 153 23.28 8.21 35.22
CA LEU A 153 24.30 7.99 36.25
C LEU A 153 23.60 7.73 37.58
#